data_AF-A0A3D6EVU4-F1
#
_entry.id   AF-A0A3D6EVU4-F1
#
_cell.length_a   1.000
_cell.length_b   1.000
_cell.length_c   1.000
_cell.angle_alpha   90.00
_cell.angle_beta   90.00
_cell.angle_gamma   90.00
#
_symmetry.space_group_name_H-M   'P 1'
#
loop_
_entity.id
_entity.type
_entity.pdbx_description
1 polymer ?
#
loop_
_entity_poly.entity_id
_entity_poly.type
_entity_poly.pdbx_seq_one_letter_code
_entity_poly.pdbx_strand_id
1 'polypeptide(L)'
;FWKFSRPLQPLMKRIIRSFSLIINYKTFIITALAVISTYTCFHYGLIAKFPDMLVGVAIVFPVVFSIGSAYTRRETALQRLADFKGHAVAVYFATRDWPPIKDKTLPNRTKQIIFEMMKLMREMFKTNHNPEWKENELMMYKLFSELSEFTNDLRKHDVQSSEISRINQYISKMIIAFDNMKIIHNYRTPVTLRTYSKVFIYVFPIIYG
;
A
#
# COMPACT_ATOMS: atom_id res chain seq x y z
N PHE A 1 -2.98 22.37 1.56
CA PHE A 1 -2.88 21.94 0.15
C PHE A 1 -3.63 20.65 -0.18
N TRP A 2 -3.87 19.75 0.79
CA TRP A 2 -4.73 18.58 0.56
C TRP A 2 -5.75 18.47 1.70
N LYS A 3 -7.04 18.67 1.39
CA LYS A 3 -8.15 18.46 2.31
C LYS A 3 -9.03 17.36 1.73
N PHE A 4 -8.97 16.18 2.33
CA PHE A 4 -9.81 15.04 1.96
C PHE A 4 -10.76 14.74 3.13
N SER A 5 -11.98 15.26 3.05
CA SER A 5 -13.04 14.94 4.00
C SER A 5 -13.63 13.58 3.66
N ARG A 6 -13.52 12.59 4.57
CA ARG A 6 -14.28 11.34 4.49
C ARG A 6 -15.64 11.53 5.17
N PRO A 7 -16.75 11.02 4.62
CA PRO A 7 -18.03 11.07 5.32
C PRO A 7 -18.00 10.14 6.54
N LEU A 8 -18.42 10.65 7.70
CA LEU A 8 -18.59 9.88 8.94
C LEU A 8 -19.84 8.99 8.83
N GLN A 9 -19.65 7.67 8.75
CA GLN A 9 -20.73 6.70 8.92
C GLN A 9 -21.01 6.46 10.42
N PRO A 10 -22.25 6.13 10.82
CA PRO A 10 -22.61 5.93 12.23
C PRO A 10 -21.91 4.70 12.84
N LEU A 11 -21.32 4.89 14.03
CA LEU A 11 -20.44 3.97 14.75
C LEU A 11 -21.03 2.55 14.93
N MET A 12 -22.33 2.45 15.23
CA MET A 12 -23.01 1.19 15.55
C MET A 12 -23.14 0.25 14.33
N LYS A 13 -23.44 0.79 13.14
CA LYS A 13 -23.47 0.01 11.88
C LYS A 13 -22.09 -0.54 11.52
N ARG A 14 -21.02 0.14 11.92
CA ARG A 14 -19.64 -0.28 11.68
C ARG A 14 -19.25 -1.47 12.57
N ILE A 15 -19.63 -1.44 13.84
CA ILE A 15 -19.34 -2.52 14.80
C ILE A 15 -20.06 -3.81 14.39
N ILE A 16 -21.36 -3.75 14.09
CA ILE A 16 -22.15 -4.94 13.71
C ILE A 16 -21.65 -5.56 12.40
N ARG A 17 -21.32 -4.74 11.39
CA ARG A 17 -20.68 -5.24 10.16
C ARG A 17 -19.31 -5.86 10.42
N SER A 18 -18.56 -5.35 11.39
CA SER A 18 -17.25 -5.89 11.76
C SER A 18 -17.39 -7.26 12.42
N PHE A 19 -18.33 -7.43 13.35
CA PHE A 19 -18.63 -8.72 13.96
C PHE A 19 -19.18 -9.74 12.95
N SER A 20 -20.08 -9.31 12.07
CA SER A 20 -20.60 -10.17 10.99
C SER A 20 -19.55 -10.55 9.94
N LEU A 21 -18.48 -9.76 9.78
CA LEU A 21 -17.33 -10.14 8.94
C LEU A 21 -16.41 -11.16 9.62
N ILE A 22 -16.41 -11.21 10.95
CA ILE A 22 -15.58 -12.11 11.76
C ILE A 22 -16.27 -13.48 11.90
N ILE A 23 -17.57 -13.49 12.18
CA ILE A 23 -18.38 -14.71 12.31
C ILE A 23 -18.77 -15.18 10.91
N ASN A 24 -18.02 -16.13 10.39
CA ASN A 24 -18.24 -16.73 9.08
C ASN A 24 -18.76 -18.16 9.24
N TYR A 25 -19.40 -18.73 8.22
CA TYR A 25 -19.85 -20.13 8.25
C TYR A 25 -18.71 -21.10 8.62
N LYS A 26 -17.48 -20.77 8.23
CA LYS A 26 -16.26 -21.52 8.61
C LYS A 26 -16.04 -21.61 10.12
N THR A 27 -16.31 -20.53 10.87
CA THR A 27 -16.16 -20.56 12.34
C THR A 27 -17.17 -21.50 12.99
N PHE A 28 -18.40 -21.59 12.49
CA PHE A 28 -19.38 -22.56 12.98
C PHE A 28 -18.95 -24.01 12.73
N ILE A 29 -18.42 -24.32 11.53
CA ILE A 29 -17.90 -25.65 11.22
C ILE A 29 -16.78 -26.05 12.18
N ILE A 30 -15.81 -25.15 12.41
CA ILE A 30 -14.66 -25.45 13.28
C ILE A 30 -15.12 -25.70 14.72
N THR A 31 -16.03 -24.89 15.24
CA THR A 31 -16.60 -25.09 16.58
C THR A 31 -17.33 -26.43 16.69
N ALA A 32 -18.13 -26.81 15.69
CA ALA A 32 -18.81 -28.10 15.68
C ALA A 32 -17.82 -29.28 15.67
N LEU A 33 -16.78 -29.21 14.83
CA LEU A 33 -15.73 -30.22 14.76
C LEU A 33 -14.94 -30.33 16.08
N ALA A 34 -14.65 -29.21 16.73
CA ALA A 34 -14.00 -29.19 18.05
C ALA A 34 -14.86 -29.89 19.11
N VAL A 35 -16.17 -29.59 19.18
CA VAL A 35 -17.08 -30.25 20.14
C VAL A 35 -17.20 -31.76 19.87
N ILE A 36 -17.27 -32.17 18.60
CA ILE A 36 -17.30 -33.59 18.21
C ILE A 36 -15.99 -34.29 18.61
N SER A 37 -14.85 -33.62 18.43
CA SER A 37 -13.54 -34.13 18.86
C SER A 37 -13.51 -34.35 20.38
N THR A 38 -13.91 -33.35 21.17
CA THR A 38 -13.98 -33.46 22.64
C THR A 38 -14.86 -34.62 23.07
N TYR A 39 -16.05 -34.73 22.47
CA TYR A 39 -17.02 -35.77 22.80
C TYR A 39 -16.47 -37.17 22.53
N THR A 40 -15.83 -37.34 21.36
CA THR A 40 -15.17 -38.61 20.97
C THR A 40 -14.04 -38.95 21.95
N CYS A 41 -13.18 -37.99 22.28
CA CYS A 41 -12.06 -38.21 23.21
C CYS A 41 -12.56 -38.61 24.60
N PHE A 42 -13.64 -38.00 25.09
CA PHE A 42 -14.26 -38.34 26.36
C PHE A 42 -14.83 -39.76 26.36
N HIS A 43 -15.55 -40.16 25.31
CA HIS A 43 -16.17 -41.48 25.22
C HIS A 43 -15.15 -42.62 25.06
N TYR A 44 -14.03 -42.39 24.34
CA TYR A 44 -12.99 -43.39 24.14
C TYR A 44 -11.84 -43.30 25.17
N GLY A 45 -11.90 -42.37 26.13
CA GLY A 45 -10.88 -42.21 27.18
C GLY A 45 -9.50 -41.85 26.63
N LEU A 46 -9.43 -41.12 25.50
CA LEU A 46 -8.17 -40.74 24.87
C LEU A 46 -7.53 -39.58 25.65
N ILE A 47 -6.38 -39.84 26.28
CA ILE A 47 -5.64 -38.84 27.06
C ILE A 47 -4.36 -38.50 26.32
N ALA A 48 -4.23 -37.26 25.86
CA ALA A 48 -3.01 -36.76 25.22
C ALA A 48 -2.42 -35.60 26.04
N LYS A 49 -1.16 -35.73 26.45
CA LYS A 49 -0.39 -34.66 27.10
C LYS A 49 0.44 -33.94 26.04
N PHE A 50 -0.03 -32.78 25.60
CA PHE A 50 0.73 -31.94 24.69
C PHE A 50 1.40 -30.77 25.43
N PRO A 51 2.60 -30.35 25.02
CA PRO A 51 3.20 -29.11 25.48
C PRO A 51 2.39 -27.93 24.94
N ASP A 52 1.73 -27.20 25.83
CA ASP A 52 1.06 -25.93 25.59
C ASP A 52 1.95 -24.88 24.90
N MET A 53 3.25 -24.89 25.20
CA MET A 53 4.24 -24.04 24.52
C MET A 53 4.32 -24.28 23.00
N LEU A 54 4.19 -25.54 22.55
CA LEU A 54 4.29 -25.90 21.13
C LEU A 54 3.13 -25.29 20.33
N VAL A 55 1.94 -25.23 20.92
CA VAL A 55 0.75 -24.55 20.36
C VAL A 55 0.98 -23.06 20.26
N GLY A 56 1.45 -22.45 21.36
CA GLY A 56 1.69 -21.02 21.43
C GLY A 56 2.67 -20.57 20.35
N VAL A 57 3.80 -21.26 20.20
CA VAL A 57 4.81 -20.92 19.19
C VAL A 57 4.26 -21.12 17.77
N ALA A 58 3.58 -22.24 17.50
CA ALA A 58 3.06 -22.56 16.17
C ALA A 58 1.99 -21.55 15.67
N ILE A 59 1.20 -20.95 16.58
CA ILE A 59 0.18 -19.96 16.22
C ILE A 59 0.74 -18.53 16.25
N VAL A 60 1.43 -18.15 17.32
CA VAL A 60 1.85 -16.77 17.55
C VAL A 60 2.90 -16.35 16.53
N PHE A 61 3.88 -17.21 16.25
CA PHE A 61 4.98 -16.86 15.35
C PHE A 61 4.49 -16.48 13.94
N PRO A 62 3.74 -17.33 13.20
CA PRO A 62 3.32 -16.99 11.84
C PRO A 62 2.37 -15.80 11.79
N VAL A 63 1.53 -15.63 12.81
CA VAL A 63 0.63 -14.50 12.91
C VAL A 63 1.43 -13.21 13.05
N VAL A 64 2.40 -13.15 13.96
CA VAL A 64 3.25 -11.97 14.15
C VAL A 64 4.07 -11.68 12.90
N PHE A 65 4.65 -12.70 12.25
CA PHE A 65 5.40 -12.52 10.99
C PHE A 65 4.52 -12.04 9.84
N SER A 66 3.30 -12.57 9.71
CA SER A 66 2.34 -12.13 8.69
C SER A 66 1.89 -10.70 8.93
N ILE A 67 1.72 -10.29 10.19
CA ILE A 67 1.37 -8.92 10.56
C ILE A 67 2.55 -7.99 10.26
N GLY A 68 3.75 -8.32 10.75
CA GLY A 68 4.96 -7.51 10.58
C GLY A 68 5.27 -7.28 9.10
N SER A 69 5.26 -8.32 8.27
CA SER A 69 5.48 -8.17 6.82
C SER A 69 4.45 -7.28 6.13
N ALA A 70 3.17 -7.35 6.53
CA ALA A 70 2.13 -6.47 6.01
C ALA A 70 2.33 -5.01 6.42
N TYR A 71 2.75 -4.76 7.67
CA TYR A 71 3.10 -3.42 8.15
C TYR A 71 4.32 -2.87 7.40
N THR A 72 5.41 -3.62 7.32
CA THR A 72 6.62 -3.20 6.59
C THR A 72 6.30 -2.84 5.14
N ARG A 73 5.51 -3.66 4.42
CA ARG A 73 5.11 -3.34 3.05
C ARG A 73 4.32 -2.03 2.96
N ARG A 74 3.41 -1.78 3.91
CA ARG A 74 2.62 -0.54 3.97
C ARG A 74 3.52 0.68 4.21
N GLU A 75 4.43 0.59 5.18
CA GLU A 75 5.35 1.69 5.50
C GLU A 75 6.28 1.98 4.32
N THR A 76 6.83 0.95 3.66
CA THR A 76 7.64 1.13 2.45
C THR A 76 6.83 1.81 1.33
N ALA A 77 5.57 1.43 1.10
CA ALA A 77 4.73 2.08 0.10
C ALA A 77 4.46 3.56 0.43
N LEU A 78 4.20 3.88 1.70
CA LEU A 78 4.00 5.25 2.17
C LEU A 78 5.28 6.08 2.05
N GLN A 79 6.44 5.48 2.33
CA GLN A 79 7.74 6.13 2.15
C GLN A 79 7.96 6.50 0.69
N ARG A 80 7.70 5.59 -0.27
CA ARG A 80 7.82 5.91 -1.70
C ARG A 80 6.85 6.99 -2.17
N LEU A 81 5.63 7.00 -1.62
CA LEU A 81 4.69 8.09 -1.89
C LEU A 81 5.17 9.43 -1.31
N ALA A 82 5.82 9.40 -0.14
CA ALA A 82 6.42 10.59 0.45
C ALA A 82 7.61 11.11 -0.38
N ASP A 83 8.51 10.21 -0.82
CA ASP A 83 9.63 10.52 -1.71
C ASP A 83 9.13 11.19 -3.01
N PHE A 84 8.12 10.59 -3.66
CA PHE A 84 7.50 11.16 -4.86
C PHE A 84 6.97 12.59 -4.63
N LYS A 85 6.19 12.79 -3.57
CA LYS A 85 5.63 14.10 -3.23
C LYS A 85 6.71 15.12 -2.87
N GLY A 86 7.73 14.70 -2.13
CA GLY A 86 8.85 15.55 -1.73
C GLY A 86 9.60 16.08 -2.96
N HIS A 87 9.92 15.21 -3.91
CA HIS A 87 10.55 15.62 -5.16
C HIS A 87 9.62 16.45 -6.05
N ALA A 88 8.32 16.13 -6.13
CA ALA A 88 7.36 16.95 -6.86
C ALA A 88 7.29 18.39 -6.30
N VAL A 89 7.25 18.55 -4.98
CA VAL A 89 7.29 19.86 -4.32
C VAL A 89 8.61 20.58 -4.60
N ALA A 90 9.74 19.86 -4.58
CA ALA A 90 11.03 20.44 -4.92
C ALA A 90 11.08 20.95 -6.38
N VAL A 91 10.50 20.23 -7.33
CA VAL A 91 10.36 20.68 -8.73
C VAL A 91 9.49 21.94 -8.82
N TYR A 92 8.38 21.99 -8.09
CA TYR A 92 7.54 23.20 -8.02
C TYR A 92 8.27 24.41 -7.42
N PHE A 93 9.08 24.22 -6.38
CA PHE A 93 9.87 25.32 -5.81
C PHE A 93 10.99 25.75 -6.76
N ALA A 94 11.65 24.81 -7.44
CA ALA A 94 12.65 25.12 -8.45
C ALA A 94 12.08 26.00 -9.57
N THR A 95 10.87 25.70 -10.06
CA THR A 95 10.23 26.47 -11.15
C THR A 95 9.67 27.81 -10.68
N ARG A 96 9.47 28.00 -9.37
CA ARG A 96 9.01 29.26 -8.76
C ARG A 96 10.16 30.20 -8.41
N ASP A 97 11.26 29.66 -7.87
CA ASP A 97 12.27 30.45 -7.15
C ASP A 97 13.58 30.62 -7.91
N TRP A 98 13.95 29.69 -8.80
CA TRP A 98 15.25 29.71 -9.48
C TRP A 98 15.31 30.63 -10.71
N PRO A 99 14.22 30.83 -11.49
CA PRO A 99 14.21 31.86 -12.52
C PRO A 99 14.44 33.26 -11.92
N PRO A 100 15.39 34.05 -12.43
CA PRO A 100 15.62 35.42 -11.97
C PRO A 100 14.40 36.32 -12.22
N ILE A 101 13.69 36.09 -13.33
CA ILE A 101 12.43 36.76 -13.64
C ILE A 101 11.28 35.85 -13.21
N LYS A 102 10.49 36.32 -12.24
CA LYS A 102 9.37 35.56 -11.68
C LYS A 102 8.16 35.61 -12.59
N ASP A 103 8.03 34.61 -13.46
CA ASP A 103 6.80 34.35 -14.19
C ASP A 103 5.90 33.38 -13.40
N LYS A 104 4.61 33.71 -13.25
CA LYS A 104 3.61 32.84 -12.62
C LYS A 104 3.20 31.67 -13.52
N THR A 105 3.43 31.73 -14.82
CA THR A 105 3.06 30.65 -15.77
C THR A 105 3.83 29.37 -15.46
N LEU A 106 5.13 29.47 -15.19
CA LEU A 106 6.02 28.34 -14.93
C LEU A 106 5.57 27.48 -13.74
N PRO A 107 5.44 28.02 -12.51
CA PRO A 107 5.02 27.23 -11.35
C PRO A 107 3.58 26.74 -11.48
N ASN A 108 2.69 27.46 -12.17
CA ASN A 108 1.32 27.02 -12.40
C ASN A 108 1.26 25.80 -13.31
N ARG A 109 2.04 25.78 -14.40
CA ARG A 109 2.12 24.63 -15.30
C ARG A 109 2.72 23.42 -14.60
N THR A 110 3.82 23.59 -13.86
CA THR A 110 4.40 22.52 -13.04
C THR A 110 3.39 21.94 -12.07
N LYS A 111 2.64 22.81 -11.38
CA LYS A 111 1.60 22.40 -10.43
C LYS A 111 0.48 21.61 -11.11
N GLN A 112 0.06 21.99 -12.31
CA GLN A 112 -0.96 21.26 -13.08
C GLN A 112 -0.49 19.85 -13.46
N ILE A 113 0.73 19.72 -14.00
CA ILE A 113 1.32 18.42 -14.34
C ILE A 113 1.40 17.53 -13.09
N ILE A 114 1.95 18.04 -11.99
CA ILE A 114 2.03 17.30 -10.72
C ILE A 114 0.63 16.89 -10.21
N PHE A 115 -0.38 17.75 -10.36
CA PHE A 115 -1.74 17.44 -9.95
C PHE A 115 -2.34 16.29 -10.78
N GLU A 116 -2.16 16.30 -12.09
CA GLU A 116 -2.61 15.21 -12.96
C GLU A 116 -1.86 13.91 -12.67
N MET A 117 -0.54 13.96 -12.42
CA MET A 117 0.22 12.79 -11.97
C MET A 117 -0.35 12.23 -10.66
N MET A 118 -0.63 13.07 -9.67
CA MET A 118 -1.19 12.67 -8.38
C MET A 118 -2.60 12.06 -8.50
N LYS A 119 -3.42 12.58 -9.44
CA LYS A 119 -4.76 12.09 -9.75
C LYS A 119 -4.68 10.72 -10.43
N LEU A 120 -3.87 10.60 -11.47
CA LEU A 120 -3.65 9.35 -12.20
C LEU A 120 -3.10 8.26 -11.28
N MET A 121 -2.10 8.59 -10.46
CA MET A 121 -1.53 7.68 -9.47
C MET A 121 -2.58 7.16 -8.48
N ARG A 122 -3.52 8.01 -8.05
CA ARG A 122 -4.62 7.60 -7.18
C ARG A 122 -5.57 6.63 -7.87
N GLU A 123 -5.93 6.88 -9.12
CA GLU A 123 -6.81 5.98 -9.87
C GLU A 123 -6.14 4.64 -10.13
N MET A 124 -4.85 4.64 -10.49
CA MET A 124 -4.05 3.42 -10.62
C MET A 124 -4.08 2.60 -9.33
N PHE A 125 -3.71 3.17 -8.18
CA PHE A 125 -3.58 2.39 -6.93
C PHE A 125 -4.89 2.11 -6.18
N LYS A 126 -6.07 2.52 -6.70
CA LYS A 126 -7.38 2.25 -6.09
C LYS A 126 -7.90 0.84 -6.37
N THR A 127 -7.69 0.33 -7.59
CA THR A 127 -8.28 -0.91 -8.07
C THR A 127 -7.21 -1.94 -8.34
N ASN A 128 -7.44 -3.17 -7.87
CA ASN A 128 -6.46 -4.24 -7.93
C ASN A 128 -6.28 -4.83 -9.33
N HIS A 129 -7.28 -4.71 -10.21
CA HIS A 129 -7.32 -5.26 -11.57
C HIS A 129 -8.02 -4.23 -12.46
N ASN A 130 -7.28 -3.22 -12.93
CA ASN A 130 -7.79 -2.33 -13.97
C ASN A 130 -7.26 -2.82 -15.33
N PRO A 131 -8.11 -3.20 -16.31
CA PRO A 131 -7.67 -3.52 -17.67
C PRO A 131 -6.88 -2.37 -18.31
N GLU A 132 -7.11 -1.13 -17.86
CA GLU A 132 -6.42 0.08 -18.33
C GLU A 132 -5.06 0.32 -17.63
N TRP A 133 -4.52 -0.64 -16.87
CA TRP A 133 -3.27 -0.41 -16.12
C TRP A 133 -2.11 0.02 -17.02
N LYS A 134 -1.94 -0.67 -18.16
CA LYS A 134 -0.88 -0.39 -19.13
C LYS A 134 -1.06 0.98 -19.80
N GLU A 135 -2.31 1.37 -20.04
CA GLU A 135 -2.64 2.68 -20.62
C GLU A 135 -2.35 3.81 -19.62
N ASN A 136 -2.78 3.65 -18.36
CA ASN A 136 -2.50 4.61 -17.30
C ASN A 136 -1.00 4.72 -16.99
N GLU A 137 -0.26 3.61 -17.06
CA GLU A 137 1.20 3.63 -16.96
C GLU A 137 1.83 4.44 -18.10
N LEU A 138 1.40 4.23 -19.34
CA LEU A 138 1.85 5.03 -20.48
C LEU A 138 1.52 6.52 -20.30
N MET A 139 0.32 6.85 -19.81
CA MET A 139 -0.06 8.23 -19.50
C MET A 139 0.84 8.85 -18.43
N MET A 140 1.22 8.09 -17.39
CA MET A 140 2.14 8.58 -16.36
C MET A 140 3.52 8.89 -16.95
N TYR A 141 4.07 8.02 -17.81
CA TYR A 141 5.33 8.28 -18.49
C TYR A 141 5.27 9.46 -19.45
N LYS A 142 4.13 9.69 -20.11
CA LYS A 142 3.90 10.92 -20.89
C LYS A 142 3.96 12.17 -20.01
N LEU A 143 3.36 12.16 -18.82
CA LEU A 143 3.44 13.27 -17.86
C LEU A 143 4.88 13.49 -17.34
N PHE A 144 5.65 12.42 -17.12
CA PHE A 144 7.08 12.53 -16.81
C PHE A 144 7.87 13.15 -17.97
N SER A 145 7.59 12.76 -19.21
CA SER A 145 8.20 13.35 -20.41
C SER A 145 7.87 14.84 -20.52
N GLU A 146 6.59 15.20 -20.36
CA GLU A 146 6.16 16.60 -20.37
C GLU A 146 6.84 17.42 -19.28
N LEU A 147 6.95 16.86 -18.06
CA LEU A 147 7.65 17.51 -16.96
C LEU A 147 9.13 17.71 -17.27
N SER A 148 9.79 16.71 -17.88
CA SER A 148 11.19 16.76 -18.30
C SER A 148 11.42 17.78 -19.41
N GLU A 149 10.57 17.81 -20.43
CA GLU A 149 10.62 18.79 -21.53
C GLU A 149 10.41 20.21 -20.99
N PHE A 150 9.48 20.39 -20.07
CA PHE A 150 9.24 21.66 -19.40
C PHE A 150 10.48 22.17 -18.65
N THR A 151 11.36 21.29 -18.15
CA THR A 151 12.63 21.75 -17.55
C THR A 151 13.58 22.38 -18.57
N ASN A 152 13.50 22.00 -19.85
CA ASN A 152 14.30 22.62 -20.89
C ASN A 152 13.81 24.05 -21.19
N ASP A 153 12.52 24.34 -20.99
CA ASP A 153 12.00 25.71 -21.09
C ASP A 153 12.59 26.63 -20.02
N LEU A 154 12.96 26.11 -18.84
CA LEU A 154 13.65 26.90 -17.81
C LEU A 154 15.01 27.43 -18.27
N ARG A 155 15.67 26.75 -19.22
CA ARG A 155 16.89 27.27 -19.85
C ARG A 155 16.66 28.59 -20.59
N LYS A 156 15.46 28.80 -21.13
CA LYS A 156 15.06 30.05 -21.79
C LYS A 156 14.81 31.18 -20.80
N HIS A 157 14.67 30.86 -19.52
CA HIS A 157 14.43 31.81 -18.43
C HIS A 157 15.70 32.03 -17.58
N ASP A 158 16.89 31.95 -18.18
CA ASP A 158 18.19 32.19 -17.53
C ASP A 158 18.50 31.32 -16.29
N VAL A 159 17.83 30.16 -16.15
CA VAL A 159 18.15 29.19 -15.09
C VAL A 159 19.48 28.50 -15.42
N GLN A 160 20.36 28.38 -14.43
CA GLN A 160 21.70 27.82 -14.65
C GLN A 160 21.64 26.33 -15.02
N SER A 161 22.60 25.86 -15.83
CA SER A 161 22.66 24.45 -16.23
C SER A 161 22.82 23.49 -15.03
N SER A 162 23.51 23.92 -13.98
CA SER A 162 23.67 23.19 -12.71
C SER A 162 22.33 23.01 -11.98
N GLU A 163 21.49 24.04 -11.99
CA GLU A 163 20.16 24.04 -11.41
C GLU A 163 19.23 23.11 -12.22
N ILE A 164 19.22 23.23 -13.55
CA ILE A 164 18.46 22.33 -14.43
C ILE A 164 18.83 20.86 -14.18
N SER A 165 20.12 20.56 -14.01
CA SER A 165 20.59 19.21 -13.66
C SER A 165 19.96 18.69 -12.36
N ARG A 166 19.78 19.54 -11.34
CA ARG A 166 19.11 19.17 -10.08
C ARG A 166 17.62 18.86 -10.30
N ILE A 167 16.94 19.61 -11.16
CA ILE A 167 15.53 19.34 -11.48
C ILE A 167 15.40 17.98 -12.17
N ASN A 168 16.27 17.69 -13.14
CA ASN A 168 16.31 16.39 -13.80
C ASN A 168 16.57 15.23 -12.81
N GLN A 169 17.43 15.44 -11.81
CA GLN A 169 17.61 14.48 -10.72
C GLN A 169 16.34 14.30 -9.87
N TYR A 170 15.59 15.37 -9.57
CA TYR A 170 14.32 15.25 -8.86
C TYR A 170 13.29 14.48 -9.67
N ILE A 171 13.19 14.73 -10.97
CA ILE A 171 12.30 13.98 -11.88
C ILE A 171 12.70 12.50 -11.91
N SER A 172 13.98 12.19 -12.05
CA SER A 172 14.48 10.82 -11.99
C SER A 172 14.11 10.11 -10.68
N LYS A 173 14.27 10.79 -9.53
CA LYS A 173 13.85 10.25 -8.23
C LYS A 173 12.33 10.06 -8.13
N MET A 174 11.52 10.92 -8.74
CA MET A 174 10.07 10.73 -8.84
C MET A 174 9.72 9.47 -9.66
N ILE A 175 10.39 9.24 -10.79
CA ILE A 175 10.18 8.05 -11.63
C ILE A 175 10.50 6.79 -10.82
N ILE A 176 11.66 6.75 -10.17
CA ILE A 176 12.07 5.62 -9.33
C ILE A 176 11.07 5.38 -8.19
N ALA A 177 10.60 6.44 -7.53
CA ALA A 177 9.59 6.33 -6.48
C ALA A 177 8.27 5.74 -7.01
N PHE A 178 7.82 6.19 -8.19
CA PHE A 178 6.63 5.66 -8.86
C PHE A 178 6.77 4.17 -9.22
N ASP A 179 7.87 3.78 -9.84
CA ASP A 179 8.10 2.37 -10.20
C ASP A 179 8.19 1.46 -8.99
N ASN A 180 8.83 1.91 -7.91
CA ASN A 180 8.84 1.16 -6.66
C ASN A 180 7.42 0.99 -6.09
N MET A 181 6.58 2.02 -6.14
CA MET A 181 5.18 1.89 -5.73
C MET A 181 4.41 0.88 -6.62
N LYS A 182 4.65 0.91 -7.94
CA LYS A 182 4.08 -0.05 -8.90
C LYS A 182 4.48 -1.49 -8.56
N ILE A 183 5.76 -1.73 -8.31
CA ILE A 183 6.27 -3.05 -7.91
C ILE A 183 5.62 -3.50 -6.61
N ILE A 184 5.56 -2.65 -5.59
CA ILE A 184 4.91 -2.98 -4.31
C ILE A 184 3.42 -3.30 -4.53
N HIS A 185 2.73 -2.60 -5.42
CA HIS A 185 1.33 -2.85 -5.74
C HIS A 185 1.12 -4.20 -6.43
N ASN A 186 1.91 -4.48 -7.48
CA ASN A 186 1.80 -5.69 -8.30
C ASN A 186 2.25 -6.95 -7.55
N TYR A 187 3.38 -6.87 -6.85
CA TYR A 187 3.92 -7.96 -6.05
C TYR A 187 3.38 -7.87 -4.61
N ARG A 188 2.27 -8.55 -4.37
CA ARG A 188 1.68 -8.63 -3.03
C ARG A 188 2.54 -9.50 -2.10
N THR A 189 2.32 -9.33 -0.79
CA THR A 189 2.81 -10.25 0.24
C THR A 189 2.51 -11.70 -0.15
N PRO A 190 3.49 -12.62 -0.08
CA PRO A 190 3.28 -14.00 -0.46
C PRO A 190 2.13 -14.62 0.34
N VAL A 191 1.18 -15.22 -0.38
CA VAL A 191 -0.06 -15.80 0.16
C VAL A 191 0.22 -16.94 1.14
N THR A 192 1.38 -17.59 1.01
CA THR A 192 1.83 -18.75 1.78
C THR A 192 1.85 -18.51 3.29
N LEU A 193 2.37 -17.37 3.77
CA LEU A 193 2.44 -17.05 5.21
C LEU A 193 1.05 -16.83 5.84
N ARG A 194 0.14 -16.21 5.07
CA ARG A 194 -1.24 -15.99 5.51
C ARG A 194 -2.04 -17.30 5.50
N THR A 195 -1.80 -18.15 4.52
CA THR A 195 -2.42 -19.48 4.45
C THR A 195 -1.90 -20.38 5.56
N TYR A 196 -0.60 -20.36 5.86
CA TYR A 196 0.00 -21.07 6.99
C TYR A 196 -0.72 -20.71 8.29
N SER A 197 -0.82 -19.42 8.63
CA SER A 197 -1.51 -18.96 9.85
C SER A 197 -2.96 -19.45 9.94
N LYS A 198 -3.69 -19.44 8.80
CA LYS A 198 -5.09 -19.93 8.76
C LYS A 198 -5.19 -21.43 9.01
N VAL A 199 -4.25 -22.23 8.50
CA VAL A 199 -4.24 -23.67 8.73
C VAL A 199 -4.11 -23.96 10.23
N PHE A 200 -3.16 -23.34 10.92
CA PHE A 200 -3.00 -23.56 12.36
C PHE A 200 -4.22 -23.09 13.17
N ILE A 201 -4.79 -21.92 12.84
CA ILE A 201 -6.02 -21.43 13.50
C ILE A 201 -7.19 -22.41 13.33
N TYR A 202 -7.28 -23.14 12.22
CA TYR A 202 -8.37 -24.07 11.96
C TYR A 202 -8.12 -25.48 12.51
N VAL A 203 -6.87 -25.92 12.53
CA VAL A 203 -6.49 -27.28 12.94
C VAL A 203 -6.40 -27.39 14.46
N PHE A 204 -5.86 -26.37 15.15
CA PHE A 204 -5.64 -26.46 16.59
C PHE A 204 -6.91 -26.67 17.43
N PRO A 205 -8.03 -25.96 17.18
CA PRO A 205 -9.27 -26.21 17.93
C PRO A 205 -9.80 -27.64 17.78
N ILE A 206 -9.49 -28.32 16.67
CA ILE A 206 -9.94 -29.70 16.42
C ILE A 206 -9.00 -30.70 17.12
N ILE A 207 -7.69 -30.42 17.16
CA ILE A 207 -6.72 -31.31 17.84
C ILE A 207 -6.80 -31.17 19.37
N TYR A 208 -7.10 -29.97 19.88
CA TYR A 208 -7.13 -29.67 21.32
C TYR A 208 -8.51 -29.64 21.93
N GLY A 209 -9.57 -29.53 21.11
CA GLY A 209 -10.94 -29.77 21.56
C GLY A 209 -11.13 -31.24 21.80
#